data_AF-A0A9E1IWN3-F1
#
_entry.id   AF-A0A9E1IWN3-F1
#
_cell.length_a   1.000
_cell.length_b   1.000
_cell.length_c   1.000
_cell.angle_alpha   90.00
_cell.angle_beta   90.00
_cell.angle_gamma   90.00
#
_symmetry.space_group_name_H-M   'P 1'
#
loop_
_entity.id
_entity.type
_entity.pdbx_description
1 polymer ?
#
loop_
_entity_poly.entity_id
_entity_poly.type
_entity_poly.pdbx_seq_one_letter_code
_entity_poly.pdbx_strand_id
1 'polypeptide(L)'
;MALMTARPSSAKFSVEDPCFLDTEEHPDWQVQFGNHQPVKLEIGFGMGDFLIEMATREPDSNFVGIDFSQDGIRKILARINNLHLKNIRVVFGDVREKIPLLFKDGELDTVYINFPDPWPRKRHFKRRLIKPGLVSQIAQKLSPKGRVHVATDSEPYALEILEYFNAESLLQNSHKDSGFLSGRGHLPKTKYEKSFIYAGDKICYLEHFRSGVDETTKELVEENKNDIGNQDKTLSNDEFLIQKFTEAEVRAKDACDLKLLGDHLAEAGDKQWAEKVYRKAEEKVEDSLDLNWLAYSIFEALGDKEWARELYKKAEEMSESSLDLNWLAYSISETLGDKDWAKKLFEKAETKPENIRELCDRADSISEVLGDKDWELKVYKKAEEKAQEYSDFYELADSIFANLGDPQWARELLKKAEGKAEDCSDLLGVVERLCEKLGEKEWAERVYKNAEILAQDSNDFCCLSDSLYQNLKDEEWAKGLYKIAADKAGESYEFRWLANSLCEKPGNTNWARELYKKAEDKADAFYEFCWLADSLRQNLGDVEWARQVYLKAETRARDPYDFNRLALL
;
A
#
# COMPACT_ATOMS: atom_id res chain seq x y z
N MET A 1 11.23 -2.31 2.71
CA MET A 1 10.61 -2.64 1.41
C MET A 1 9.70 -1.48 1.01
N ALA A 2 9.80 -0.96 -0.21
CA ALA A 2 8.96 0.13 -0.71
C ALA A 2 8.61 -0.14 -2.18
N LEU A 3 7.34 0.05 -2.56
CA LEU A 3 6.70 -0.37 -3.81
C LEU A 3 5.89 0.78 -4.39
N MET A 4 6.12 1.04 -5.69
CA MET A 4 5.57 2.07 -6.60
C MET A 4 6.43 3.33 -6.78
N THR A 5 7.46 3.13 -7.59
CA THR A 5 8.32 4.17 -8.14
C THR A 5 8.05 4.36 -9.63
N ALA A 6 7.32 5.41 -9.97
CA ALA A 6 7.68 6.34 -11.05
C ALA A 6 6.71 7.53 -11.00
N ARG A 7 7.24 8.72 -11.20
CA ARG A 7 6.40 9.87 -11.56
C ARG A 7 5.85 9.65 -12.98
N PRO A 8 4.75 10.31 -13.37
CA PRO A 8 4.31 10.30 -14.75
C PRO A 8 5.46 10.78 -15.66
N SER A 9 5.98 9.87 -16.48
CA SER A 9 6.84 10.23 -17.59
C SER A 9 6.07 11.21 -18.48
N SER A 10 6.69 12.34 -18.82
CA SER A 10 6.15 13.28 -19.83
C SER A 10 6.17 12.70 -21.26
N ALA A 11 6.58 11.45 -21.43
CA ALA A 11 6.58 10.76 -22.71
C ALA A 11 5.15 10.36 -23.11
N LYS A 12 4.72 10.85 -24.27
CA LYS A 12 3.51 10.35 -24.93
C LYS A 12 3.67 8.86 -25.19
N PHE A 13 2.76 8.06 -24.64
CA PHE A 13 2.72 6.61 -24.80
C PHE A 13 1.37 6.22 -25.39
N SER A 14 1.41 5.48 -26.49
CA SER A 14 0.21 5.01 -27.17
C SER A 14 0.42 3.60 -27.73
N VAL A 15 -0.64 2.81 -27.77
CA VAL A 15 -0.66 1.44 -28.29
C VAL A 15 -1.90 1.27 -29.17
N GLU A 16 -1.75 0.69 -30.36
CA GLU A 16 -2.90 0.35 -31.20
C GLU A 16 -3.58 -0.92 -30.68
N ASP A 17 -4.50 -0.76 -29.73
CA ASP A 17 -5.34 -1.84 -29.19
C ASP A 17 -6.75 -1.30 -28.86
N PRO A 18 -7.84 -1.99 -29.22
CA PRO A 18 -9.21 -1.51 -28.94
C PRO A 18 -9.54 -1.41 -27.45
N CYS A 19 -8.77 -2.09 -26.59
CA CYS A 19 -8.93 -2.01 -25.14
C CYS A 19 -8.07 -0.90 -24.51
N PHE A 20 -7.16 -0.28 -25.27
CA PHE A 20 -6.36 0.85 -24.83
C PHE A 20 -7.04 2.18 -25.17
N LEU A 21 -7.10 3.09 -24.21
CA LEU A 21 -7.70 4.41 -24.36
C LEU A 21 -6.68 5.51 -24.06
N ASP A 22 -6.32 6.24 -25.12
CA ASP A 22 -5.49 7.44 -25.09
C ASP A 22 -6.36 8.65 -25.43
N THR A 23 -7.18 9.06 -24.46
CA THR A 23 -8.09 10.20 -24.59
C THR A 23 -7.77 11.29 -23.57
N GLU A 24 -7.87 12.52 -24.03
CA GLU A 24 -7.80 13.74 -23.20
C GLU A 24 -9.20 14.35 -23.00
N GLU A 25 -10.25 13.69 -23.50
CA GLU A 25 -11.64 14.09 -23.35
C GLU A 25 -12.48 12.93 -22.79
N HIS A 26 -13.62 13.27 -22.17
CA HIS A 26 -14.54 12.31 -21.56
C HIS A 26 -15.03 11.27 -22.58
N PRO A 27 -14.67 9.98 -22.42
CA PRO A 27 -15.18 8.94 -23.30
C PRO A 27 -16.63 8.59 -22.93
N ASP A 28 -17.46 8.35 -23.95
CA ASP A 28 -18.77 7.75 -23.72
C ASP A 28 -18.58 6.26 -23.40
N TRP A 29 -18.56 5.92 -22.10
CA TRP A 29 -18.36 4.54 -21.65
C TRP A 29 -19.40 3.57 -22.19
N GLN A 30 -20.63 4.02 -22.44
CA GLN A 30 -21.66 3.15 -23.01
C GLN A 30 -21.33 2.77 -24.44
N VAL A 31 -20.79 3.71 -25.22
CA VAL A 31 -20.28 3.45 -26.56
C VAL A 31 -19.01 2.60 -26.52
N GLN A 32 -18.09 2.88 -25.59
CA GLN A 32 -16.84 2.13 -25.47
C GLN A 32 -17.08 0.65 -25.16
N PHE A 33 -17.99 0.33 -24.24
CA PHE A 33 -18.31 -1.04 -23.86
C PHE A 33 -19.47 -1.65 -24.65
N GLY A 34 -20.26 -0.84 -25.35
CA GLY A 34 -21.45 -1.26 -26.09
C GLY A 34 -22.63 -1.68 -25.21
N ASN A 35 -22.68 -1.23 -23.96
CA ASN A 35 -23.68 -1.60 -22.96
C ASN A 35 -23.89 -0.49 -21.91
N HIS A 36 -24.80 -0.70 -20.94
CA HIS A 36 -25.06 0.24 -19.83
C HIS A 36 -24.68 -0.34 -18.46
N GLN A 37 -23.74 -1.28 -18.42
CA GLN A 37 -23.32 -1.92 -17.18
C GLN A 37 -22.54 -0.93 -16.28
N PRO A 38 -22.56 -1.13 -14.95
CA PRO A 38 -21.82 -0.30 -14.00
C PRO A 38 -20.34 -0.23 -14.34
N VAL A 39 -19.73 0.96 -14.22
CA VAL A 39 -18.30 1.15 -14.48
C VAL A 39 -17.54 1.12 -13.16
N LYS A 40 -16.57 0.22 -13.07
CA LYS A 40 -15.66 0.05 -11.94
C LYS A 40 -14.25 0.45 -12.33
N LEU A 41 -13.50 1.07 -11.43
CA LEU A 41 -12.16 1.58 -11.66
C LEU A 41 -11.17 0.87 -10.75
N GLU A 42 -10.06 0.35 -11.30
CA GLU A 42 -8.85 0.04 -10.52
C GLU A 42 -7.77 1.10 -10.77
N ILE A 43 -7.25 1.66 -9.69
CA ILE A 43 -6.15 2.63 -9.70
C ILE A 43 -4.85 1.89 -9.36
N GLY A 44 -3.87 1.96 -10.26
CA GLY A 44 -2.56 1.31 -10.08
C GLY A 44 -2.66 -0.20 -10.23
N PHE A 45 -3.23 -0.69 -11.33
CA PHE A 45 -3.48 -2.12 -11.55
C PHE A 45 -2.19 -2.97 -11.66
N GLY A 46 -1.01 -2.35 -11.81
CA GLY A 46 0.28 -3.02 -11.89
C GLY A 46 0.37 -3.98 -13.07
N MET A 47 0.42 -5.29 -12.80
CA MET A 47 0.44 -6.34 -13.83
C MET A 47 -0.97 -6.77 -14.30
N GLY A 48 -2.03 -6.23 -13.66
CA GLY A 48 -3.42 -6.44 -14.06
C GLY A 48 -4.09 -7.68 -13.49
N ASP A 49 -3.46 -8.39 -12.54
CA ASP A 49 -3.99 -9.64 -11.99
C ASP A 49 -5.39 -9.44 -11.37
N PHE A 50 -5.52 -8.46 -10.49
CA PHE A 50 -6.80 -8.13 -9.85
C PHE A 50 -7.85 -7.68 -10.89
N LEU A 51 -7.49 -6.79 -11.82
CA LEU A 51 -8.40 -6.30 -12.84
C LEU A 51 -8.96 -7.40 -13.74
N ILE A 52 -8.08 -8.27 -14.25
CA ILE A 52 -8.44 -9.40 -15.11
C ILE A 52 -9.36 -10.35 -14.38
N GLU A 53 -9.05 -10.64 -13.12
CA GLU A 53 -9.82 -11.56 -12.31
C GLU A 53 -11.21 -11.01 -11.97
N MET A 54 -11.30 -9.75 -11.57
CA MET A 54 -12.57 -9.08 -11.34
C MET A 54 -13.44 -9.05 -12.60
N ALA A 55 -12.86 -8.71 -13.75
CA ALA A 55 -13.58 -8.70 -15.02
C ALA A 55 -14.06 -10.08 -15.48
N THR A 56 -13.31 -11.13 -15.14
CA THR A 56 -13.69 -12.52 -15.40
C THR A 56 -14.82 -12.97 -14.47
N ARG A 57 -14.76 -12.59 -13.19
CA ARG A 57 -15.77 -12.93 -12.17
C ARG A 57 -17.07 -12.15 -12.33
N GLU A 58 -17.01 -10.94 -12.87
CA GLU A 58 -18.15 -10.04 -13.06
C GLU A 58 -18.34 -9.63 -14.53
N PRO A 59 -18.85 -10.53 -15.39
CA PRO A 59 -19.11 -10.22 -16.80
C PRO A 59 -20.22 -9.17 -16.99
N ASP A 60 -20.98 -8.86 -15.94
CA ASP A 60 -22.04 -7.85 -15.92
C ASP A 60 -21.60 -6.48 -15.39
N SER A 61 -20.28 -6.29 -15.20
CA SER A 61 -19.64 -5.03 -14.84
C SER A 61 -18.62 -4.64 -15.90
N ASN A 62 -18.47 -3.34 -16.15
CA ASN A 62 -17.40 -2.78 -16.96
C ASN A 62 -16.24 -2.34 -16.08
N PHE A 63 -15.00 -2.60 -16.51
CA PHE A 63 -13.80 -2.29 -15.75
C PHE A 63 -12.89 -1.34 -16.52
N VAL A 64 -12.39 -0.33 -15.82
CA VAL A 64 -11.37 0.60 -16.30
C VAL A 64 -10.15 0.46 -15.39
N GLY A 65 -8.98 0.20 -15.97
CA GLY A 65 -7.71 0.21 -15.25
C GLY A 65 -6.90 1.45 -15.61
N ILE A 66 -6.36 2.16 -14.62
CA ILE A 66 -5.43 3.27 -14.84
C ILE A 66 -4.08 2.93 -14.22
N ASP A 67 -3.00 3.02 -15.00
CA ASP A 67 -1.63 2.84 -14.52
C ASP A 67 -0.66 3.71 -15.33
N PHE A 68 0.53 3.96 -14.79
CA PHE A 68 1.59 4.75 -15.43
C PHE A 68 2.75 3.87 -15.94
N SER A 69 2.67 2.55 -15.79
CA SER A 69 3.64 1.59 -16.32
C SER A 69 3.32 1.20 -17.76
N GLN A 70 4.16 1.63 -18.71
CA GLN A 70 4.01 1.22 -20.12
C GLN A 70 4.10 -0.31 -20.29
N ASP A 71 4.96 -0.96 -19.51
CA ASP A 71 5.11 -2.42 -19.54
C ASP A 71 3.92 -3.12 -18.90
N GLY A 72 3.37 -2.56 -17.81
CA GLY A 72 2.11 -3.01 -17.21
C GLY A 72 0.96 -2.98 -18.24
N ILE A 73 0.81 -1.86 -18.95
CA ILE A 73 -0.21 -1.69 -20.00
C ILE A 73 -0.05 -2.74 -21.11
N ARG A 74 1.16 -2.91 -21.66
CA ARG A 74 1.39 -3.90 -22.74
C ARG A 74 1.06 -5.33 -22.29
N LYS A 75 1.45 -5.70 -21.06
CA LYS A 75 1.19 -7.04 -20.50
C LYS A 75 -0.29 -7.28 -20.30
N ILE A 76 -1.02 -6.35 -19.69
CA ILE A 76 -2.45 -6.54 -19.45
C ILE A 76 -3.22 -6.59 -20.78
N LEU A 77 -2.88 -5.77 -21.78
CA LEU A 77 -3.52 -5.83 -23.10
C LEU A 77 -3.33 -7.21 -23.76
N ALA A 78 -2.14 -7.79 -23.68
CA ALA A 78 -1.90 -9.14 -24.16
C ALA A 78 -2.78 -10.18 -23.45
N ARG A 79 -2.96 -10.05 -22.12
CA ARG A 79 -3.82 -10.94 -21.32
C ARG A 79 -5.30 -10.77 -21.66
N ILE A 80 -5.77 -9.53 -21.81
CA ILE A 80 -7.15 -9.21 -22.24
C ILE A 80 -7.46 -9.90 -23.57
N ASN A 81 -6.55 -9.79 -24.54
CA ASN A 81 -6.69 -10.40 -25.86
C ASN A 81 -6.69 -11.94 -25.78
N ASN A 82 -5.78 -12.54 -25.01
CA ASN A 82 -5.72 -14.00 -24.84
C ASN A 82 -6.98 -14.57 -24.17
N LEU A 83 -7.53 -13.85 -23.18
CA LEU A 83 -8.74 -14.24 -22.46
C LEU A 83 -10.04 -13.79 -23.15
N HIS A 84 -9.93 -13.04 -24.25
CA HIS A 84 -11.06 -12.49 -25.00
C HIS A 84 -12.03 -11.66 -24.15
N LEU A 85 -11.50 -10.95 -23.14
CA LEU A 85 -12.29 -10.10 -22.24
C LEU A 85 -12.74 -8.83 -22.97
N LYS A 86 -14.04 -8.52 -22.88
CA LYS A 86 -14.64 -7.37 -23.60
C LYS A 86 -15.01 -6.22 -22.67
N ASN A 87 -15.11 -6.50 -21.38
CA ASN A 87 -15.53 -5.59 -20.33
C ASN A 87 -14.35 -4.92 -19.59
N ILE A 88 -13.15 -4.84 -20.21
CA ILE A 88 -12.01 -4.10 -19.66
C ILE A 88 -11.52 -3.04 -20.65
N ARG A 89 -11.24 -1.83 -20.16
CA ARG A 89 -10.43 -0.81 -20.85
C ARG A 89 -9.27 -0.38 -19.97
N VAL A 90 -8.14 -0.03 -20.56
CA VAL A 90 -6.94 0.40 -19.84
C VAL A 90 -6.47 1.76 -20.34
N VAL A 91 -6.07 2.61 -19.40
CA VAL A 91 -5.61 3.98 -19.66
C VAL A 91 -4.21 4.14 -19.07
N PHE A 92 -3.34 4.79 -19.83
CA PHE A 92 -2.04 5.20 -19.36
C PHE A 92 -2.06 6.64 -18.82
N GLY A 93 -1.52 6.85 -17.63
CA GLY A 93 -1.25 8.20 -17.10
C GLY A 93 -1.40 8.34 -15.59
N ASP A 94 -1.19 9.56 -15.10
CA ASP A 94 -1.44 9.90 -13.70
C ASP A 94 -2.94 9.92 -13.42
N VAL A 95 -3.37 9.11 -12.46
CA VAL A 95 -4.78 9.00 -12.09
C VAL A 95 -5.38 10.33 -11.62
N ARG A 96 -4.58 11.21 -10.99
CA ARG A 96 -5.02 12.53 -10.51
C ARG A 96 -5.42 13.47 -11.65
N GLU A 97 -4.78 13.29 -12.80
CA GLU A 97 -5.07 14.03 -14.05
C GLU A 97 -6.15 13.33 -14.87
N LYS A 98 -6.14 12.00 -14.91
CA LYS A 98 -7.06 11.21 -15.74
C LYS A 98 -8.47 11.10 -15.16
N ILE A 99 -8.67 11.01 -13.84
CA ILE A 99 -10.01 10.88 -13.25
C ILE A 99 -10.97 12.01 -13.68
N PRO A 100 -10.60 13.30 -13.59
CA PRO A 100 -11.48 14.40 -14.01
C PRO A 100 -11.82 14.39 -15.50
N LEU A 101 -10.92 13.87 -16.35
CA LEU A 101 -11.10 13.79 -17.79
C LEU A 101 -11.99 12.61 -18.17
N LEU A 102 -11.78 11.46 -17.53
CA LEU A 102 -12.39 10.18 -17.90
C LEU A 102 -13.80 9.98 -17.34
N PHE A 103 -14.14 10.61 -16.22
CA PHE A 103 -15.39 10.32 -15.51
C PHE A 103 -16.21 11.57 -15.21
N LYS A 104 -17.52 11.47 -15.46
CA LYS A 104 -18.53 12.42 -14.97
C LYS A 104 -18.84 12.16 -13.51
N ASP A 105 -19.41 13.15 -12.84
CA ASP A 105 -19.83 13.00 -11.46
C ASP A 105 -20.94 11.94 -11.37
N GLY A 106 -20.80 11.00 -10.43
CA GLY A 106 -21.74 9.90 -10.25
C GLY A 106 -21.65 8.75 -11.27
N GLU A 107 -20.61 8.71 -12.12
CA GLU A 107 -20.47 7.71 -13.18
C GLU A 107 -19.80 6.40 -12.73
N LEU A 108 -19.01 6.43 -11.64
CA LEU A 108 -18.30 5.25 -11.13
C LEU A 108 -19.12 4.50 -10.07
N ASP A 109 -19.31 3.22 -10.26
CA ASP A 109 -19.95 2.36 -9.25
C ASP A 109 -18.97 1.97 -8.14
N THR A 110 -17.76 1.53 -8.49
CA THR A 110 -16.77 1.06 -7.53
C THR A 110 -15.36 1.52 -7.91
N VAL A 111 -14.54 1.89 -6.92
CA VAL A 111 -13.11 2.19 -7.07
C VAL A 111 -12.27 1.25 -6.20
N TYR A 112 -11.21 0.67 -6.76
CA TYR A 112 -10.25 -0.18 -6.07
C TYR A 112 -8.87 0.47 -6.06
N ILE A 113 -8.23 0.50 -4.88
CA ILE A 113 -6.84 0.94 -4.71
C ILE A 113 -6.11 -0.11 -3.88
N ASN A 114 -5.32 -0.95 -4.54
CA ASN A 114 -4.62 -2.07 -3.90
C ASN A 114 -3.14 -1.74 -3.69
N PHE A 115 -2.68 -1.73 -2.44
CA PHE A 115 -1.28 -1.57 -2.01
C PHE A 115 -0.55 -0.35 -2.60
N PRO A 116 -1.11 0.88 -2.45
CA PRO A 116 -0.42 2.10 -2.88
C PRO A 116 0.86 2.32 -2.05
N ASP A 117 1.91 2.89 -2.65
CA ASP A 117 3.21 3.11 -1.95
C ASP A 117 3.01 3.90 -0.65
N PRO A 118 3.43 3.34 0.50
CA PRO A 118 3.30 4.02 1.77
C PRO A 118 4.32 5.12 2.00
N TRP A 119 5.40 5.23 1.22
CA TRP A 119 6.45 6.23 1.37
C TRP A 119 6.77 6.49 2.85
N PRO A 120 7.29 5.48 3.59
CA PRO A 120 7.19 5.42 5.06
C PRO A 120 7.95 6.54 5.79
N ARG A 121 8.83 7.27 5.09
CA ARG A 121 9.59 8.38 5.64
C ARG A 121 8.73 9.65 5.56
N LYS A 122 8.52 10.34 6.69
CA LYS A 122 7.69 11.58 6.81
C LYS A 122 7.84 12.51 5.61
N ARG A 123 9.09 12.78 5.23
CA ARG A 123 9.37 13.69 4.12
C ARG A 123 8.94 13.22 2.74
N HIS A 124 8.70 11.93 2.50
CA HIS A 124 8.26 11.37 1.24
C HIS A 124 6.74 11.32 1.15
N PHE A 125 6.02 11.77 2.18
CA PHE A 125 4.57 11.64 2.25
C PHE A 125 3.86 12.37 1.11
N LYS A 126 4.44 13.40 0.48
CA LYS A 126 3.79 14.04 -0.68
C LYS A 126 3.75 13.18 -1.94
N ARG A 127 4.57 12.13 -2.01
CA ARG A 127 4.54 11.14 -3.08
C ARG A 127 3.46 10.08 -2.89
N ARG A 128 2.86 10.01 -1.70
CA ARG A 128 1.72 9.13 -1.44
C ARG A 128 0.60 9.45 -2.41
N LEU A 129 0.10 8.39 -3.04
CA LEU A 129 -0.99 8.48 -4.02
C LEU A 129 -2.26 9.09 -3.39
N ILE A 130 -2.65 8.57 -2.23
CA ILE A 130 -3.90 8.96 -1.58
C ILE A 130 -3.66 10.23 -0.77
N LYS A 131 -4.31 11.30 -1.21
CA LYS A 131 -4.35 12.63 -0.59
C LYS A 131 -5.77 13.17 -0.62
N PRO A 132 -6.11 14.18 0.21
CA PRO A 132 -7.46 14.75 0.25
C PRO A 132 -8.01 15.13 -1.13
N GLY A 133 -7.17 15.69 -2.01
CA GLY A 133 -7.57 16.05 -3.38
C GLY A 133 -8.06 14.85 -4.21
N LEU A 134 -7.33 13.73 -4.18
CA LEU A 134 -7.74 12.50 -4.88
C LEU A 134 -8.99 11.88 -4.26
N VAL A 135 -9.08 11.88 -2.92
CA VAL A 135 -10.26 11.38 -2.20
C VAL A 135 -11.51 12.15 -2.60
N SER A 136 -11.43 13.48 -2.67
CA SER A 136 -12.56 14.31 -3.08
C SER A 136 -12.96 14.10 -4.54
N GLN A 137 -11.98 13.94 -5.45
CA GLN A 137 -12.25 13.56 -6.83
C GLN A 137 -12.99 12.22 -6.90
N ILE A 138 -12.51 11.18 -6.22
CA ILE A 138 -13.16 9.86 -6.18
C ILE A 138 -14.59 9.99 -5.64
N ALA A 139 -14.79 10.70 -4.54
CA ALA A 139 -16.09 10.88 -3.92
C ALA A 139 -17.11 11.55 -4.84
N GLN A 140 -16.68 12.53 -5.63
CA GLN A 140 -17.52 13.20 -6.63
C GLN A 140 -17.87 12.29 -7.80
N LYS A 141 -16.93 11.45 -8.26
CA LYS A 141 -17.13 10.53 -9.39
C LYS A 141 -17.94 9.29 -9.03
N LEU A 142 -17.96 8.85 -7.77
CA LEU A 142 -18.77 7.71 -7.33
C LEU A 142 -20.27 7.98 -7.48
N SER A 143 -21.05 7.02 -7.97
CA SER A 143 -22.51 7.06 -7.98
C SER A 143 -23.07 7.05 -6.55
N PRO A 144 -24.32 7.44 -6.31
CA PRO A 144 -24.95 7.23 -5.01
C PRO A 144 -24.86 5.77 -4.58
N LYS A 145 -24.37 5.51 -3.36
CA LYS A 145 -24.04 4.17 -2.82
C LYS A 145 -22.85 3.47 -3.48
N GLY A 146 -22.18 4.10 -4.44
CA GLY A 146 -20.94 3.61 -5.01
C GLY A 146 -19.83 3.51 -3.96
N ARG A 147 -18.89 2.59 -4.16
CA ARG A 147 -17.93 2.15 -3.13
C ARG A 147 -16.48 2.45 -3.51
N VAL A 148 -15.64 2.62 -2.51
CA VAL A 148 -14.19 2.66 -2.66
C VAL A 148 -13.56 1.67 -1.67
N HIS A 149 -12.72 0.79 -2.19
CA HIS A 149 -11.99 -0.20 -1.43
C HIS A 149 -10.50 0.12 -1.47
N VAL A 150 -9.86 0.15 -0.30
CA VAL A 150 -8.42 0.37 -0.18
C VAL A 150 -7.79 -0.76 0.63
N ALA A 151 -6.66 -1.29 0.17
CA ALA A 151 -5.85 -2.25 0.91
C ALA A 151 -4.40 -1.73 1.01
N THR A 152 -3.76 -1.84 2.18
CA THR A 152 -2.34 -1.47 2.37
C THR A 152 -1.70 -2.29 3.49
N ASP A 153 -0.42 -2.61 3.35
CA ASP A 153 0.46 -3.25 4.34
C ASP A 153 1.05 -2.25 5.36
N SER A 154 0.82 -0.94 5.17
CA SER A 154 1.38 0.10 6.04
C SER A 154 0.33 0.67 6.99
N GLU A 155 0.37 0.27 8.26
CA GLU A 155 -0.55 0.78 9.29
C GLU A 155 -0.51 2.32 9.44
N PRO A 156 0.66 3.01 9.48
CA PRO A 156 0.69 4.46 9.54
C PRO A 156 0.04 5.15 8.33
N TYR A 157 0.18 4.57 7.13
CA TYR A 157 -0.47 5.11 5.95
C TYR A 157 -1.97 4.79 5.94
N ALA A 158 -2.36 3.59 6.38
CA ALA A 158 -3.76 3.19 6.53
C ALA A 158 -4.55 4.14 7.44
N LEU A 159 -3.94 4.60 8.54
CA LEU A 159 -4.53 5.59 9.43
C LEU A 159 -4.69 6.96 8.76
N GLU A 160 -3.70 7.39 7.96
CA GLU A 160 -3.76 8.65 7.21
C GLU A 160 -4.85 8.59 6.11
N ILE A 161 -4.94 7.47 5.40
CA ILE A 161 -5.99 7.19 4.41
C ILE A 161 -7.36 7.25 5.09
N LEU A 162 -7.53 6.53 6.21
CA LEU A 162 -8.76 6.55 6.98
C LEU A 162 -9.15 7.98 7.37
N GLU A 163 -8.16 8.80 7.76
CA GLU A 163 -8.37 10.21 8.09
C GLU A 163 -8.90 11.01 6.91
N TYR A 164 -8.28 10.90 5.74
CA TYR A 164 -8.72 11.61 4.54
C TYR A 164 -10.11 11.18 4.07
N PHE A 165 -10.39 9.86 4.06
CA PHE A 165 -11.70 9.34 3.63
C PHE A 165 -12.82 9.68 4.61
N ASN A 166 -12.55 9.72 5.91
CA ASN A 166 -13.54 10.13 6.92
C ASN A 166 -13.80 11.64 6.95
N ALA A 167 -12.84 12.46 6.50
CA ALA A 167 -12.99 13.91 6.39
C ALA A 167 -13.83 14.33 5.16
N GLU A 168 -13.95 13.46 4.14
CA GLU A 168 -14.73 13.75 2.94
C GLU A 168 -16.23 13.56 3.20
N SER A 169 -16.96 14.67 3.21
CA SER A 169 -18.39 14.77 3.53
C SER A 169 -19.31 13.87 2.70
N LEU A 170 -18.91 13.53 1.46
CA LEU A 170 -19.70 12.67 0.58
C LEU A 170 -19.58 11.19 0.93
N LEU A 171 -18.57 10.79 1.69
CA LEU A 171 -18.23 9.38 1.96
C LEU A 171 -18.59 8.97 3.39
N GLN A 172 -18.93 7.70 3.55
CA GLN A 172 -19.15 7.05 4.84
C GLN A 172 -18.35 5.77 4.91
N ASN A 173 -17.69 5.52 6.04
CA ASN A 173 -16.98 4.26 6.28
C ASN A 173 -17.98 3.11 6.48
N SER A 174 -17.74 1.97 5.83
CA SER A 174 -18.57 0.77 5.95
C SER A 174 -18.34 -0.03 7.23
N HIS A 175 -17.17 0.10 7.86
CA HIS A 175 -16.78 -0.63 9.06
C HIS A 175 -16.45 0.32 10.22
N LYS A 176 -17.53 0.88 10.78
CA LYS A 176 -17.47 2.06 11.63
C LYS A 176 -16.87 1.83 13.04
N ASP A 177 -16.75 0.59 13.52
CA ASP A 177 -16.17 0.27 14.84
C ASP A 177 -14.65 0.47 14.89
N SER A 178 -13.93 -0.08 13.91
CA SER A 178 -12.47 -0.08 13.85
C SER A 178 -11.92 0.89 12.79
N GLY A 179 -12.77 1.34 11.86
CA GLY A 179 -12.35 2.03 10.63
C GLY A 179 -11.73 1.11 9.57
N PHE A 180 -11.44 -0.15 9.94
CA PHE A 180 -10.78 -1.16 9.10
C PHE A 180 -11.58 -2.45 9.05
N LEU A 181 -11.71 -3.05 7.86
CA LEU A 181 -12.26 -4.38 7.70
C LEU A 181 -11.26 -5.44 8.18
N SER A 182 -11.76 -6.53 8.76
CA SER A 182 -10.94 -7.71 9.09
C SER A 182 -10.48 -8.50 7.86
N GLY A 183 -11.00 -8.15 6.68
CA GLY A 183 -10.67 -8.76 5.40
C GLY A 183 -11.55 -8.20 4.27
N ARG A 184 -11.12 -8.39 3.02
CA ARG A 184 -11.73 -7.84 1.79
C ARG A 184 -12.94 -8.61 1.24
N GLY A 185 -13.64 -9.39 2.07
CA GLY A 185 -14.84 -10.11 1.64
C GLY A 185 -14.57 -11.04 0.45
N HIS A 186 -15.30 -10.86 -0.65
CA HIS A 186 -15.23 -11.70 -1.86
C HIS A 186 -14.18 -11.23 -2.89
N LEU A 187 -13.48 -10.13 -2.63
CA LEU A 187 -12.51 -9.56 -3.56
C LEU A 187 -11.27 -10.48 -3.67
N PRO A 188 -10.78 -10.80 -4.88
CA PRO A 188 -9.61 -11.66 -5.08
C PRO A 188 -8.35 -11.04 -4.50
N LYS A 189 -7.44 -11.82 -3.91
CA LYS A 189 -6.19 -11.28 -3.35
C LYS A 189 -5.22 -10.89 -4.46
N THR A 190 -4.55 -9.75 -4.33
CA THR A 190 -3.49 -9.40 -5.30
C THR A 190 -2.23 -10.26 -5.05
N LYS A 191 -1.33 -10.31 -6.03
CA LYS A 191 -0.04 -10.97 -5.88
C LYS A 191 0.80 -10.38 -4.73
N TYR A 192 0.76 -9.06 -4.57
CA TYR A 192 1.40 -8.37 -3.45
C TYR A 192 0.75 -8.75 -2.12
N GLU A 193 -0.58 -8.79 -2.07
CA GLU A 193 -1.31 -9.24 -0.89
C GLU A 193 -0.90 -10.64 -0.45
N LYS A 194 -0.87 -11.60 -1.39
CA LYS A 194 -0.38 -12.95 -1.12
C LYS A 194 1.06 -12.92 -0.59
N SER A 195 1.96 -12.17 -1.24
CA SER A 195 3.35 -12.02 -0.78
C SER A 195 3.48 -11.48 0.65
N PHE A 196 2.74 -10.43 0.99
CA PHE A 196 2.75 -9.83 2.34
C PHE A 196 2.19 -10.80 3.38
N ILE A 197 1.09 -11.47 3.05
CA ILE A 197 0.50 -12.51 3.89
C ILE A 197 1.53 -13.63 4.15
N TYR A 198 2.24 -14.09 3.13
CA TYR A 198 3.25 -15.13 3.29
C TYR A 198 4.47 -14.68 4.08
N ALA A 199 4.82 -13.39 4.04
CA ALA A 199 5.85 -12.80 4.89
C ALA A 199 5.38 -12.57 6.35
N GLY A 200 4.10 -12.74 6.65
CA GLY A 200 3.51 -12.52 7.97
C GLY A 200 3.16 -11.04 8.26
N ASP A 201 3.10 -10.19 7.23
CA ASP A 201 2.79 -8.77 7.38
C ASP A 201 1.30 -8.52 7.67
N LYS A 202 1.00 -7.48 8.45
CA LYS A 202 -0.37 -7.07 8.76
C LYS A 202 -0.94 -6.20 7.63
N ILE A 203 -2.09 -6.59 7.09
CA ILE A 203 -2.78 -5.83 6.05
C ILE A 203 -3.98 -5.08 6.64
N CYS A 204 -4.10 -3.81 6.28
CA CYS A 204 -5.20 -2.93 6.63
C CYS A 204 -6.13 -2.77 5.42
N TYR A 205 -7.43 -3.06 5.62
CA TYR A 205 -8.46 -2.93 4.60
C TYR A 205 -9.45 -1.83 4.98
N LEU A 206 -9.80 -0.96 4.03
CA LEU A 206 -10.78 0.11 4.22
C LEU A 206 -11.87 0.00 3.14
N GLU A 207 -13.11 0.29 3.53
CA GLU A 207 -14.23 0.43 2.60
C GLU A 207 -15.04 1.67 2.98
N HIS A 208 -15.27 2.54 2.01
CA HIS A 208 -16.18 3.67 2.13
C HIS A 208 -17.20 3.66 0.99
N PHE A 209 -18.34 4.32 1.19
CA PHE A 209 -19.36 4.46 0.16
C PHE A 209 -19.91 5.88 0.10
N ARG A 210 -20.38 6.31 -1.09
CA ARG A 210 -20.98 7.63 -1.28
C ARG A 210 -22.39 7.68 -0.70
N SER A 211 -22.63 8.65 0.18
CA SER A 211 -23.94 8.98 0.71
C SER A 211 -24.89 9.42 -0.42
N GLY A 212 -26.08 8.83 -0.52
CA GLY A 212 -27.10 9.32 -1.44
C GLY A 212 -27.71 10.65 -0.98
N VAL A 213 -28.08 11.54 -1.90
CA VAL A 213 -28.83 12.78 -1.58
C VAL A 213 -30.31 12.43 -1.32
N ASP A 214 -30.73 12.67 -0.07
CA ASP A 214 -32.07 12.69 0.56
C ASP A 214 -33.08 11.54 0.34
N GLU A 215 -33.33 10.75 1.40
CA GLU A 215 -34.54 10.89 2.22
C GLU A 215 -34.37 10.16 3.57
N THR A 216 -34.96 10.77 4.59
CA THR A 216 -35.10 10.38 6.00
C THR A 216 -35.20 8.88 6.32
N THR A 217 -34.35 8.46 7.28
CA THR A 217 -34.65 7.57 8.43
C THR A 217 -35.67 6.45 8.23
N LYS A 218 -35.16 5.20 8.27
CA LYS A 218 -35.57 4.07 9.14
C LYS A 218 -35.47 2.76 8.35
N GLU A 219 -34.51 1.94 8.75
CA GLU A 219 -34.64 0.49 8.98
C GLU A 219 -33.22 -0.08 9.14
N LEU A 220 -33.11 -1.20 9.86
CA LEU A 220 -31.88 -1.87 10.31
C LEU A 220 -31.35 -1.46 11.71
N VAL A 221 -32.26 -1.29 12.68
CA VAL A 221 -31.96 -1.67 14.08
C VAL A 221 -33.17 -2.40 14.65
N GLU A 222 -33.45 -3.60 14.14
CA GLU A 222 -34.37 -4.51 14.82
C GLU A 222 -34.14 -5.96 14.40
N GLU A 223 -32.90 -6.44 14.48
CA GLU A 223 -32.59 -7.87 14.46
C GLU A 223 -31.18 -8.08 15.02
N ASN A 224 -31.03 -7.93 16.35
CA ASN A 224 -29.94 -8.54 17.15
C ASN A 224 -30.16 -8.28 18.65
N LYS A 225 -31.38 -8.50 19.12
CA LYS A 225 -31.68 -8.74 20.54
C LYS A 225 -32.65 -9.90 20.64
N ASN A 226 -32.16 -11.10 20.34
CA ASN A 226 -32.72 -12.37 20.81
C ASN A 226 -31.68 -13.46 20.52
N ASP A 227 -30.63 -13.51 21.34
CA ASP A 227 -30.14 -14.80 21.85
C ASP A 227 -29.23 -14.58 23.06
N ILE A 228 -29.86 -14.33 24.21
CA ILE A 228 -29.25 -14.64 25.51
C ILE A 228 -30.12 -15.74 26.10
N GLY A 229 -29.73 -16.97 25.79
CA GLY A 229 -30.57 -18.14 25.97
C GLY A 229 -29.79 -19.47 26.00
N ASN A 230 -28.72 -19.53 26.79
CA ASN A 230 -28.33 -20.73 27.54
C ASN A 230 -27.78 -21.95 26.76
N GLN A 231 -26.46 -22.16 26.82
CA GLN A 231 -25.88 -23.45 27.21
C GLN A 231 -24.38 -23.32 27.50
N ASP A 232 -24.04 -23.15 28.77
CA ASP A 232 -22.70 -23.32 29.31
C ASP A 232 -22.37 -24.82 29.32
N LYS A 233 -21.78 -25.30 28.23
CA LYS A 233 -20.77 -26.36 28.29
C LYS A 233 -19.47 -25.70 27.87
N THR A 234 -18.60 -25.49 28.85
CA THR A 234 -17.24 -25.00 28.61
C THR A 234 -16.55 -26.07 27.76
N LEU A 235 -16.47 -25.84 26.45
CA LEU A 235 -15.67 -26.67 25.54
C LEU A 235 -14.27 -26.78 26.14
N SER A 236 -13.69 -27.97 26.09
CA SER A 236 -12.25 -28.07 26.34
C SER A 236 -11.50 -27.22 25.33
N ASN A 237 -10.30 -26.73 25.68
CA ASN A 237 -9.49 -25.93 24.77
C ASN A 237 -9.27 -26.65 23.42
N ASP A 238 -9.15 -27.98 23.44
CA ASP A 238 -8.98 -28.80 22.25
C ASP A 238 -10.26 -28.82 21.39
N GLU A 239 -11.43 -29.01 21.99
CA GLU A 239 -12.71 -28.97 21.27
C GLU A 239 -13.00 -27.58 20.67
N PHE A 240 -12.64 -26.52 21.39
CA PHE A 240 -12.74 -25.14 20.90
C PHE A 240 -11.81 -24.88 19.71
N LEU A 241 -10.56 -25.35 19.78
CA LEU A 241 -9.60 -25.20 18.68
C LEU A 241 -10.02 -26.02 17.46
N ILE A 242 -10.50 -27.25 17.65
CA ILE A 242 -11.05 -28.08 16.56
C ILE A 242 -12.22 -27.36 15.90
N GLN A 243 -13.16 -26.82 16.66
CA GLN A 243 -14.27 -26.06 16.11
C GLN A 243 -13.77 -24.84 15.32
N LYS A 244 -12.85 -24.06 15.90
CA LYS A 244 -12.29 -22.86 15.26
C LYS A 244 -11.59 -23.18 13.93
N PHE A 245 -10.77 -24.23 13.88
CA PHE A 245 -10.08 -24.64 12.67
C PHE A 245 -11.04 -25.23 11.62
N THR A 246 -12.07 -25.98 12.04
CA THR A 246 -13.13 -26.46 11.13
C THR A 246 -13.87 -25.30 10.49
N GLU A 247 -14.25 -24.28 11.28
CA GLU A 247 -14.92 -23.08 10.77
C GLU A 247 -13.99 -22.23 9.87
N ALA A 248 -12.69 -22.18 10.17
CA ALA A 248 -11.71 -21.53 9.31
C ALA A 248 -11.58 -22.25 7.95
N GLU A 249 -11.58 -23.59 7.95
CA GLU A 249 -11.52 -24.40 6.73
C GLU A 249 -12.72 -24.17 5.81
N VAL A 250 -13.92 -24.07 6.39
CA VAL A 250 -15.16 -23.76 5.66
C VAL A 250 -15.13 -22.33 5.09
N ARG A 251 -14.51 -21.39 5.81
CA ARG A 251 -14.41 -19.98 5.38
C ARG A 251 -13.29 -19.72 4.37
N ALA A 252 -12.35 -20.64 4.23
CA ALA A 252 -11.18 -20.48 3.36
C ALA A 252 -11.60 -20.39 1.89
N LYS A 253 -11.24 -19.28 1.24
CA LYS A 253 -11.72 -18.95 -0.11
C LYS A 253 -10.77 -19.48 -1.17
N ASP A 254 -9.48 -19.31 -0.95
CA ASP A 254 -8.41 -19.62 -1.91
C ASP A 254 -7.31 -20.51 -1.30
N ALA A 255 -6.31 -20.85 -2.11
CA ALA A 255 -5.15 -21.65 -1.68
C ALA A 255 -4.36 -20.97 -0.56
N CYS A 256 -4.25 -19.63 -0.58
CA CYS A 256 -3.54 -18.87 0.45
C CYS A 256 -4.20 -19.04 1.83
N ASP A 257 -5.53 -18.91 1.92
CA ASP A 257 -6.28 -19.12 3.18
C ASP A 257 -6.08 -20.55 3.73
N LEU A 258 -6.17 -21.55 2.84
CA LEU A 258 -5.99 -22.96 3.23
C LEU A 258 -4.54 -23.25 3.65
N LYS A 259 -3.56 -22.70 2.95
CA LYS A 259 -2.13 -22.84 3.30
C LYS A 259 -1.86 -22.30 4.70
N LEU A 260 -2.32 -21.09 5.03
CA LEU A 260 -2.15 -20.53 6.38
C LEU A 260 -2.84 -21.37 7.45
N LEU A 261 -4.04 -21.87 7.16
CA LEU A 261 -4.75 -22.77 8.06
C LEU A 261 -3.93 -24.05 8.30
N GLY A 262 -3.35 -24.62 7.24
CA GLY A 262 -2.45 -25.78 7.33
C GLY A 262 -1.23 -25.49 8.21
N ASP A 263 -0.61 -24.31 8.06
CA ASP A 263 0.52 -23.90 8.88
C ASP A 263 0.14 -23.83 10.36
N HIS A 264 -0.98 -23.18 10.69
CA HIS A 264 -1.46 -23.09 12.06
C HIS A 264 -1.81 -24.46 12.66
N LEU A 265 -2.35 -25.37 11.86
CA LEU A 265 -2.61 -26.75 12.29
C LEU A 265 -1.30 -27.50 12.58
N ALA A 266 -0.29 -27.32 11.73
CA ALA A 266 1.02 -27.92 11.92
C ALA A 266 1.76 -27.36 13.14
N GLU A 267 1.70 -26.04 13.36
CA GLU A 267 2.21 -25.35 14.55
C GLU A 267 1.51 -25.84 15.83
N ALA A 268 0.20 -26.07 15.76
CA ALA A 268 -0.57 -26.67 16.85
C ALA A 268 -0.26 -28.17 17.08
N GLY A 269 0.53 -28.78 16.19
CA GLY A 269 1.02 -30.17 16.30
C GLY A 269 0.21 -31.20 15.50
N ASP A 270 -0.89 -30.82 14.84
CA ASP A 270 -1.70 -31.73 14.04
C ASP A 270 -1.25 -31.74 12.57
N LYS A 271 -0.12 -32.42 12.33
CA LYS A 271 0.46 -32.57 10.99
C LYS A 271 -0.44 -33.34 10.02
N GLN A 272 -1.29 -34.24 10.51
CA GLN A 272 -2.18 -35.04 9.66
C GLN A 272 -3.34 -34.20 9.12
N TRP A 273 -3.89 -33.31 9.94
CA TRP A 273 -4.89 -32.36 9.46
C TRP A 273 -4.26 -31.30 8.57
N ALA A 274 -3.09 -30.78 8.93
CA ALA A 274 -2.33 -29.87 8.08
C ALA A 274 -2.10 -30.46 6.68
N GLU A 275 -1.67 -31.72 6.58
CA GLU A 275 -1.49 -32.43 5.29
C GLU A 275 -2.78 -32.44 4.45
N LYS A 276 -3.93 -32.75 5.07
CA LYS A 276 -5.23 -32.74 4.37
C LYS A 276 -5.61 -31.35 3.88
N VAL A 277 -5.36 -30.31 4.69
CA VAL A 277 -5.65 -28.92 4.32
C VAL A 277 -4.71 -28.46 3.20
N TYR A 278 -3.43 -28.82 3.24
CA TYR A 278 -2.49 -28.53 2.16
C TYR A 278 -2.88 -29.21 0.84
N ARG A 279 -3.41 -30.44 0.86
CA ARG A 279 -3.98 -31.08 -0.35
C ARG A 279 -5.14 -30.28 -0.92
N LYS A 280 -6.03 -29.77 -0.07
CA LYS A 280 -7.12 -28.87 -0.49
C LYS A 280 -6.60 -27.54 -1.03
N ALA A 281 -5.51 -27.01 -0.45
CA ALA A 281 -4.85 -25.81 -0.97
C ALA A 281 -4.29 -26.06 -2.37
N GLU A 282 -3.65 -27.21 -2.61
CA GLU A 282 -3.13 -27.62 -3.93
C GLU A 282 -4.23 -27.63 -5.00
N GLU A 283 -5.45 -28.07 -4.67
CA GLU A 283 -6.60 -28.07 -5.59
C GLU A 283 -7.13 -26.67 -5.93
N LYS A 284 -6.81 -25.67 -5.10
CA LYS A 284 -7.29 -24.27 -5.23
C LYS A 284 -6.21 -23.29 -5.68
N VAL A 285 -5.04 -23.78 -6.10
CA VAL A 285 -3.94 -22.95 -6.61
C VAL A 285 -4.39 -22.19 -7.84
N GLU A 286 -4.07 -20.90 -7.89
CA GLU A 286 -4.35 -20.05 -9.06
C GLU A 286 -3.06 -19.62 -9.78
N ASP A 287 -1.95 -19.48 -9.05
CA ASP A 287 -0.69 -18.97 -9.60
C ASP A 287 0.56 -19.69 -9.07
N SER A 288 1.73 -19.34 -9.62
CA SER A 288 3.02 -19.92 -9.22
C SER A 288 3.42 -19.58 -7.79
N LEU A 289 2.94 -18.45 -7.25
CA LEU A 289 3.26 -18.00 -5.91
C LEU A 289 2.54 -18.87 -4.87
N ASP A 290 1.26 -19.19 -5.10
CA ASP A 290 0.50 -20.14 -4.28
C ASP A 290 1.24 -21.49 -4.18
N LEU A 291 1.73 -22.02 -5.31
CA LEU A 291 2.49 -23.29 -5.33
C LEU A 291 3.82 -23.17 -4.60
N ASN A 292 4.56 -22.09 -4.81
CA ASN A 292 5.86 -21.87 -4.17
C ASN A 292 5.73 -21.89 -2.65
N TRP A 293 4.79 -21.12 -2.11
CA TRP A 293 4.63 -21.02 -0.66
C TRP A 293 3.95 -22.23 -0.04
N LEU A 294 3.05 -22.90 -0.78
CA LEU A 294 2.51 -24.19 -0.35
C LEU A 294 3.62 -25.24 -0.26
N ALA A 295 4.50 -25.33 -1.26
CA ALA A 295 5.65 -26.24 -1.26
C ALA A 295 6.59 -25.96 -0.08
N TYR A 296 6.86 -24.68 0.17
CA TYR A 296 7.66 -24.24 1.31
C TYR A 296 7.06 -24.71 2.64
N SER A 297 5.75 -24.46 2.85
CA SER A 297 5.03 -24.91 4.04
C SER A 297 5.03 -26.43 4.19
N ILE A 298 4.80 -27.19 3.12
CA ILE A 298 4.83 -28.66 3.17
C ILE A 298 6.22 -29.15 3.61
N PHE A 299 7.28 -28.54 3.10
CA PHE A 299 8.63 -28.86 3.53
C PHE A 299 8.84 -28.53 5.02
N GLU A 300 8.55 -27.31 5.44
CA GLU A 300 8.81 -26.85 6.83
C GLU A 300 7.93 -27.60 7.85
N ALA A 301 6.63 -27.68 7.58
CA ALA A 301 5.64 -28.26 8.48
C ALA A 301 5.71 -29.79 8.52
N LEU A 302 5.83 -30.45 7.36
CA LEU A 302 5.72 -31.91 7.25
C LEU A 302 7.07 -32.61 7.05
N GLY A 303 8.10 -31.90 6.57
CA GLY A 303 9.39 -32.49 6.18
C GLY A 303 9.34 -33.24 4.84
N ASP A 304 8.26 -33.11 4.07
CA ASP A 304 8.05 -33.84 2.82
C ASP A 304 8.74 -33.14 1.64
N LYS A 305 9.99 -33.55 1.40
CA LYS A 305 10.83 -33.00 0.33
C LYS A 305 10.37 -33.42 -1.08
N GLU A 306 9.69 -34.56 -1.20
CA GLU A 306 9.27 -35.07 -2.51
C GLU A 306 8.07 -34.30 -3.01
N TRP A 307 7.06 -34.11 -2.15
CA TRP A 307 5.88 -33.33 -2.49
C TRP A 307 6.22 -31.86 -2.73
N ALA A 308 7.05 -31.25 -1.87
CA ALA A 308 7.53 -29.88 -2.10
C ALA A 308 8.24 -29.74 -3.46
N ARG A 309 9.10 -30.69 -3.83
CA ARG A 309 9.77 -30.71 -5.14
C ARG A 309 8.79 -30.79 -6.32
N GLU A 310 7.74 -31.59 -6.21
CA GLU A 310 6.72 -31.68 -7.26
C GLU A 310 5.98 -30.34 -7.45
N LEU A 311 5.59 -29.70 -6.35
CA LEU A 311 4.93 -28.41 -6.38
C LEU A 311 5.84 -27.30 -6.92
N TYR A 312 7.12 -27.27 -6.55
CA TYR A 312 8.07 -26.32 -7.11
C TYR A 312 8.25 -26.47 -8.63
N LYS A 313 8.19 -27.69 -9.18
CA LYS A 313 8.20 -27.89 -10.65
C LYS A 313 6.97 -27.30 -11.30
N LYS A 314 5.78 -27.54 -10.72
CA LYS A 314 4.52 -26.92 -11.20
C LYS A 314 4.60 -25.39 -11.11
N ALA A 315 5.16 -24.86 -10.02
CA ALA A 315 5.36 -23.43 -9.84
C ALA A 315 6.25 -22.85 -10.95
N GLU A 316 7.37 -23.52 -11.27
CA GLU A 316 8.27 -23.10 -12.35
C GLU A 316 7.57 -23.02 -13.71
N GLU A 317 6.68 -23.96 -14.01
CA GLU A 317 5.90 -23.99 -15.25
C GLU A 317 4.89 -22.83 -15.32
N MET A 318 4.33 -22.44 -14.17
CA MET A 318 3.37 -21.34 -14.05
C MET A 318 4.02 -19.96 -13.87
N SER A 319 5.34 -19.87 -13.67
CA SER A 319 6.01 -18.59 -13.42
C SER A 319 6.01 -17.66 -14.64
N GLU A 320 5.35 -16.51 -14.50
CA GLU A 320 5.22 -15.53 -15.59
C GLU A 320 6.25 -14.41 -15.51
N SER A 321 6.64 -13.98 -14.30
CA SER A 321 7.53 -12.82 -14.07
C SER A 321 8.94 -13.21 -13.60
N SER A 322 9.86 -12.23 -13.63
CA SER A 322 11.20 -12.38 -13.02
C SER A 322 11.09 -12.61 -11.52
N LEU A 323 10.20 -11.86 -10.86
CA LEU A 323 9.96 -11.96 -9.41
C LEU A 323 9.51 -13.37 -8.99
N ASP A 324 8.66 -14.04 -9.77
CA ASP A 324 8.22 -15.42 -9.47
C ASP A 324 9.38 -16.39 -9.46
N LEU A 325 10.24 -16.28 -10.48
CA LEU A 325 11.42 -17.11 -10.62
C LEU A 325 12.45 -16.83 -9.52
N ASN A 326 12.55 -15.57 -9.08
CA ASN A 326 13.43 -15.17 -7.99
C ASN A 326 13.00 -15.81 -6.65
N TRP A 327 11.73 -15.65 -6.27
CA TRP A 327 11.20 -16.26 -5.05
C TRP A 327 11.27 -17.78 -5.09
N LEU A 328 10.95 -18.38 -6.24
CA LEU A 328 11.05 -19.83 -6.41
C LEU A 328 12.49 -20.33 -6.25
N ALA A 329 13.48 -19.62 -6.82
CA ALA A 329 14.89 -19.95 -6.66
C ALA A 329 15.33 -19.90 -5.19
N TYR A 330 14.89 -18.86 -4.46
CA TYR A 330 15.14 -18.72 -3.03
C TYR A 330 14.56 -19.90 -2.25
N SER A 331 13.26 -20.15 -2.39
CA SER A 331 12.55 -21.21 -1.68
C SER A 331 13.12 -22.60 -1.96
N ILE A 332 13.46 -22.91 -3.21
CA ILE A 332 14.10 -24.19 -3.58
C ILE A 332 15.48 -24.35 -2.94
N SER A 333 16.29 -23.29 -2.94
CA SER A 333 17.60 -23.36 -2.31
C SER A 333 17.50 -23.53 -0.80
N GLU A 334 16.62 -22.78 -0.14
CA GLU A 334 16.47 -22.82 1.31
C GLU A 334 15.93 -24.18 1.78
N THR A 335 14.87 -24.67 1.14
CA THR A 335 14.21 -25.92 1.55
C THR A 335 14.95 -27.16 1.03
N LEU A 336 15.16 -27.26 -0.28
CA LEU A 336 15.73 -28.47 -0.88
C LEU A 336 17.26 -28.49 -0.89
N GLY A 337 17.91 -27.34 -0.65
CA GLY A 337 19.37 -27.20 -0.77
C GLY A 337 19.86 -27.23 -2.22
N ASP A 338 18.97 -27.13 -3.21
CA ASP A 338 19.29 -27.32 -4.63
C ASP A 338 19.71 -25.99 -5.29
N LYS A 339 20.97 -25.60 -5.04
CA LYS A 339 21.57 -24.38 -5.59
C LYS A 339 21.71 -24.40 -7.11
N ASP A 340 21.85 -25.59 -7.72
CA ASP A 340 21.97 -25.73 -9.17
C ASP A 340 20.63 -25.42 -9.87
N TRP A 341 19.51 -25.81 -9.27
CA TRP A 341 18.19 -25.44 -9.76
C TRP A 341 17.91 -23.96 -9.52
N ALA A 342 18.20 -23.43 -8.34
CA ALA A 342 18.08 -22.01 -8.04
C ALA A 342 18.86 -21.14 -9.05
N LYS A 343 20.09 -21.54 -9.39
CA LYS A 343 20.89 -20.89 -10.43
C LYS A 343 20.18 -20.84 -11.79
N LYS A 344 19.63 -21.95 -12.26
CA LYS A 344 18.89 -22.00 -13.54
C LYS A 344 17.66 -21.08 -13.54
N LEU A 345 17.00 -20.95 -12.40
CA LEU A 345 15.85 -20.06 -12.25
C LEU A 345 16.28 -18.59 -12.29
N PHE A 346 17.39 -18.21 -11.65
CA PHE A 346 17.96 -16.87 -11.80
C PHE A 346 18.36 -16.56 -13.26
N GLU A 347 18.98 -17.51 -13.97
CA GLU A 347 19.28 -17.38 -15.42
C GLU A 347 18.00 -17.21 -16.25
N LYS A 348 16.94 -17.97 -15.94
CA LYS A 348 15.63 -17.85 -16.58
C LYS A 348 15.00 -16.48 -16.31
N ALA A 349 15.15 -15.96 -15.08
CA ALA A 349 14.67 -14.65 -14.69
C ALA A 349 15.30 -13.51 -15.51
N GLU A 350 16.56 -13.66 -15.95
CA GLU A 350 17.25 -12.65 -16.79
C GLU A 350 16.59 -12.41 -18.15
N THR A 351 15.82 -13.40 -18.62
CA THR A 351 15.10 -13.33 -19.90
C THR A 351 13.76 -12.61 -19.79
N LYS A 352 13.32 -12.29 -18.56
CA LYS A 352 12.05 -11.61 -18.29
C LYS A 352 12.26 -10.08 -18.19
N PRO A 353 11.24 -9.26 -18.49
CA PRO A 353 11.28 -7.83 -18.18
C PRO A 353 11.39 -7.61 -16.67
N GLU A 354 12.26 -6.68 -16.28
CA GLU A 354 12.59 -6.36 -14.88
C GLU A 354 12.70 -4.86 -14.71
N ASN A 355 12.10 -4.34 -13.63
CA ASN A 355 12.37 -3.00 -13.12
C ASN A 355 13.63 -3.01 -12.22
N ILE A 356 14.05 -1.83 -11.76
CA ILE A 356 15.29 -1.68 -10.96
C ILE A 356 15.20 -2.44 -9.63
N ARG A 357 14.04 -2.42 -8.98
CA ARG A 357 13.79 -3.18 -7.76
C ARG A 357 13.97 -4.68 -7.97
N GLU A 358 13.35 -5.25 -8.99
CA GLU A 358 13.47 -6.68 -9.32
C GLU A 358 14.93 -7.06 -9.63
N LEU A 359 15.69 -6.18 -10.28
CA LEU A 359 17.13 -6.39 -10.50
C LEU A 359 17.91 -6.40 -9.18
N CYS A 360 17.60 -5.49 -8.25
CA CYS A 360 18.24 -5.46 -6.94
C CYS A 360 17.87 -6.69 -6.12
N ASP A 361 16.58 -7.02 -6.00
CA ASP A 361 16.08 -8.19 -5.27
C ASP A 361 16.74 -9.49 -5.80
N ARG A 362 16.94 -9.60 -7.13
CA ARG A 362 17.68 -10.73 -7.71
C ARG A 362 19.16 -10.71 -7.40
N ALA A 363 19.83 -9.56 -7.49
CA ALA A 363 21.26 -9.45 -7.15
C ALA A 363 21.49 -9.91 -5.70
N ASP A 364 20.63 -9.46 -4.78
CA ASP A 364 20.64 -9.80 -3.37
C ASP A 364 20.45 -11.32 -3.20
N SER A 365 19.42 -11.88 -3.86
CA SER A 365 19.10 -13.30 -3.83
C SER A 365 20.23 -14.17 -4.39
N ILE A 366 20.87 -13.78 -5.49
CA ILE A 366 22.03 -14.48 -6.07
C ILE A 366 23.18 -14.53 -5.06
N SER A 367 23.47 -13.40 -4.41
CA SER A 367 24.50 -13.32 -3.38
C SER A 367 24.17 -14.23 -2.19
N GLU A 368 22.96 -14.15 -1.65
CA GLU A 368 22.54 -14.92 -0.48
C GLU A 368 22.51 -16.43 -0.76
N VAL A 369 21.91 -16.82 -1.88
CA VAL A 369 21.69 -18.22 -2.26
C VAL A 369 22.97 -18.87 -2.79
N LEU A 370 23.64 -18.23 -3.75
CA LEU A 370 24.77 -18.82 -4.48
C LEU A 370 26.13 -18.37 -3.94
N GLY A 371 26.22 -17.24 -3.23
CA GLY A 371 27.49 -16.63 -2.87
C GLY A 371 28.26 -16.05 -4.06
N ASP A 372 27.61 -15.90 -5.22
CA ASP A 372 28.24 -15.45 -6.47
C ASP A 372 28.31 -13.92 -6.54
N LYS A 373 29.35 -13.37 -5.90
CA LYS A 373 29.62 -11.92 -5.86
C LYS A 373 29.91 -11.30 -7.22
N ASP A 374 30.46 -12.07 -8.16
CA ASP A 374 30.74 -11.58 -9.51
C ASP A 374 29.45 -11.40 -10.32
N TRP A 375 28.49 -12.30 -10.14
CA TRP A 375 27.19 -12.20 -10.79
C TRP A 375 26.31 -11.12 -10.15
N GLU A 376 26.26 -11.05 -8.82
CA GLU A 376 25.62 -9.93 -8.08
C GLU A 376 26.08 -8.57 -8.64
N LEU A 377 27.41 -8.39 -8.76
CA LEU A 377 27.99 -7.15 -9.28
C LEU A 377 27.57 -6.85 -10.73
N LYS A 378 27.45 -7.87 -11.59
CA LYS A 378 26.98 -7.69 -12.97
C LYS A 378 25.52 -7.26 -13.02
N VAL A 379 24.67 -7.82 -12.17
CA VAL A 379 23.24 -7.46 -12.11
C VAL A 379 23.06 -6.02 -11.64
N TYR A 380 23.80 -5.58 -10.63
CA TYR A 380 23.76 -4.18 -10.19
C TYR A 380 24.25 -3.19 -11.26
N LYS A 381 25.30 -3.54 -12.03
CA LYS A 381 25.73 -2.70 -13.16
C LYS A 381 24.66 -2.58 -14.24
N LYS A 382 23.97 -3.69 -14.55
CA LYS A 382 22.82 -3.69 -15.46
C LYS A 382 21.67 -2.83 -14.92
N ALA A 383 21.44 -2.82 -13.61
CA ALA A 383 20.47 -1.94 -12.96
C ALA A 383 20.86 -0.46 -13.13
N GLU A 384 22.14 -0.12 -12.91
CA GLU A 384 22.63 1.25 -13.11
C GLU A 384 22.45 1.74 -14.55
N GLU A 385 22.72 0.88 -15.54
CA GLU A 385 22.55 1.20 -16.97
C GLU A 385 21.09 1.46 -17.36
N LYS A 386 20.16 0.77 -16.68
CA LYS A 386 18.71 0.91 -16.91
C LYS A 386 18.07 2.04 -16.12
N ALA A 387 18.69 2.52 -15.05
CA ALA A 387 18.16 3.56 -14.19
C ALA A 387 18.00 4.89 -14.94
N GLN A 388 16.83 5.51 -14.84
CA GLN A 388 16.50 6.76 -15.54
C GLN A 388 15.96 7.84 -14.59
N GLU A 389 15.23 7.42 -13.56
CA GLU A 389 14.52 8.30 -12.64
C GLU A 389 15.20 8.41 -11.27
N TYR A 390 14.76 9.37 -10.46
CA TYR A 390 15.25 9.54 -9.09
C TYR A 390 15.21 8.23 -8.29
N SER A 391 14.07 7.54 -8.34
CA SER A 391 13.80 6.33 -7.56
C SER A 391 14.74 5.21 -7.92
N ASP A 392 15.02 5.04 -9.21
CA ASP A 392 15.92 4.01 -9.71
C ASP A 392 17.32 4.14 -9.09
N PHE A 393 17.89 5.35 -9.16
CA PHE A 393 19.21 5.63 -8.61
C PHE A 393 19.22 5.56 -7.09
N TYR A 394 18.13 5.99 -6.45
CA TYR A 394 18.00 5.97 -5.00
C TYR A 394 17.89 4.54 -4.45
N GLU A 395 17.04 3.69 -5.04
CA GLU A 395 16.89 2.29 -4.67
C GLU A 395 18.20 1.53 -4.87
N LEU A 396 18.83 1.70 -6.03
CA LEU A 396 20.10 1.06 -6.32
C LEU A 396 21.18 1.50 -5.32
N ALA A 397 21.26 2.79 -4.99
CA ALA A 397 22.21 3.27 -3.98
C ALA A 397 21.99 2.58 -2.62
N ASP A 398 20.75 2.37 -2.22
CA ASP A 398 20.42 1.72 -0.94
C ASP A 398 20.85 0.24 -0.92
N SER A 399 20.59 -0.50 -2.00
CA SER A 399 21.04 -1.89 -2.14
C SER A 399 22.57 -1.99 -2.16
N ILE A 400 23.26 -1.09 -2.88
CA ILE A 400 24.74 -1.06 -2.91
C ILE A 400 25.31 -0.82 -1.51
N PHE A 401 24.70 0.07 -0.72
CA PHE A 401 25.10 0.27 0.67
C PHE A 401 24.87 -0.97 1.53
N ALA A 402 23.70 -1.60 1.42
CA ALA A 402 23.30 -2.71 2.27
C ALA A 402 24.11 -3.98 1.98
N ASN A 403 24.34 -4.29 0.70
CA ASN A 403 24.77 -5.62 0.27
C ASN A 403 26.22 -5.68 -0.21
N LEU A 404 26.70 -4.63 -0.90
CA LEU A 404 28.10 -4.56 -1.35
C LEU A 404 29.01 -3.83 -0.37
N GLY A 405 28.45 -2.93 0.45
CA GLY A 405 29.26 -2.08 1.33
C GLY A 405 30.23 -1.18 0.55
N ASP A 406 29.87 -0.76 -0.67
CA ASP A 406 30.65 0.16 -1.51
C ASP A 406 30.09 1.59 -1.39
N PRO A 407 30.57 2.38 -0.41
CA PRO A 407 30.08 3.74 -0.23
C PRO A 407 30.44 4.66 -1.40
N GLN A 408 31.51 4.38 -2.15
CA GLN A 408 31.94 5.24 -3.24
C GLN A 408 31.00 5.12 -4.44
N TRP A 409 30.57 3.91 -4.78
CA TRP A 409 29.60 3.73 -5.86
C TRP A 409 28.23 4.26 -5.47
N ALA A 410 27.75 3.93 -4.27
CA ALA A 410 26.49 4.45 -3.76
C ALA A 410 26.46 5.99 -3.72
N ARG A 411 27.60 6.63 -3.40
CA ARG A 411 27.77 8.08 -3.48
C ARG A 411 27.56 8.63 -4.89
N GLU A 412 28.13 8.00 -5.92
CA GLU A 412 27.94 8.45 -7.31
C GLU A 412 26.49 8.24 -7.78
N LEU A 413 25.83 7.17 -7.35
CA LEU A 413 24.40 6.94 -7.60
C LEU A 413 23.54 8.02 -6.92
N LEU A 414 23.85 8.40 -5.69
CA LEU A 414 23.15 9.48 -5.00
C LEU A 414 23.30 10.85 -5.69
N LYS A 415 24.45 11.13 -6.33
CA LYS A 415 24.58 12.34 -7.18
C LYS A 415 23.65 12.29 -8.38
N LYS A 416 23.53 11.14 -9.02
CA LYS A 416 22.58 10.94 -10.13
C LYS A 416 21.15 11.11 -9.64
N ALA A 417 20.82 10.54 -8.48
CA ALA A 417 19.51 10.72 -7.85
C ALA A 417 19.23 12.19 -7.54
N GLU A 418 20.16 12.92 -6.92
CA GLU A 418 20.04 14.38 -6.68
C GLU A 418 19.78 15.14 -7.98
N GLY A 419 20.52 14.84 -9.05
CA GLY A 419 20.33 15.49 -10.35
C GLY A 419 19.00 15.16 -11.04
N LYS A 420 18.28 14.13 -10.57
CA LYS A 420 16.96 13.70 -11.04
C LYS A 420 15.83 14.04 -10.06
N ALA A 421 16.16 14.64 -8.93
CA ALA A 421 15.18 15.04 -7.93
C ALA A 421 14.35 16.23 -8.47
N GLU A 422 13.02 16.14 -8.36
CA GLU A 422 12.12 17.21 -8.83
C GLU A 422 11.37 17.87 -7.68
N ASP A 423 11.47 17.32 -6.46
CA ASP A 423 10.80 17.90 -5.29
C ASP A 423 11.64 17.80 -4.00
N CYS A 424 11.19 18.52 -2.96
CA CYS A 424 11.82 18.50 -1.64
C CYS A 424 11.92 17.08 -1.02
N SER A 425 10.98 16.17 -1.29
CA SER A 425 11.00 14.79 -0.77
C SER A 425 12.16 13.99 -1.35
N ASP A 426 12.39 14.10 -2.66
CA ASP A 426 13.53 13.51 -3.37
C ASP A 426 14.84 13.90 -2.72
N LEU A 427 15.06 15.20 -2.58
CA LEU A 427 16.29 15.75 -2.01
C LEU A 427 16.46 15.34 -0.55
N LEU A 428 15.39 15.35 0.22
CA LEU A 428 15.41 14.87 1.60
C LEU A 428 15.74 13.36 1.69
N GLY A 429 15.29 12.57 0.71
CA GLY A 429 15.72 11.19 0.52
C GLY A 429 17.23 11.04 0.43
N VAL A 430 17.85 11.81 -0.47
CA VAL A 430 19.31 11.84 -0.67
C VAL A 430 20.00 12.22 0.63
N VAL A 431 19.55 13.30 1.27
CA VAL A 431 20.15 13.81 2.50
C VAL A 431 20.25 12.77 3.61
N GLU A 432 19.21 11.96 3.82
CA GLU A 432 19.29 10.93 4.87
C GLU A 432 20.41 9.93 4.57
N ARG A 433 20.56 9.50 3.31
CA ARG A 433 21.66 8.59 2.95
C ARG A 433 23.01 9.29 3.11
N LEU A 434 23.12 10.57 2.75
CA LEU A 434 24.33 11.36 3.00
C LEU A 434 24.69 11.44 4.49
N CYS A 435 23.71 11.66 5.36
CA CYS A 435 23.94 11.82 6.79
C CYS A 435 24.14 10.49 7.52
N GLU A 436 23.29 9.48 7.27
CA GLU A 436 23.31 8.20 7.97
C GLU A 436 24.38 7.24 7.47
N LYS A 437 24.65 7.24 6.16
CA LYS A 437 25.52 6.22 5.52
C LYS A 437 26.89 6.76 5.13
N LEU A 438 26.97 8.01 4.66
CA LEU A 438 28.23 8.59 4.16
C LEU A 438 28.89 9.59 5.11
N GLY A 439 28.14 10.18 6.05
CA GLY A 439 28.63 11.25 6.92
C GLY A 439 28.97 12.57 6.19
N GLU A 440 28.50 12.78 4.96
CA GLU A 440 28.82 13.96 4.13
C GLU A 440 27.96 15.18 4.49
N LYS A 441 28.21 15.77 5.66
CA LYS A 441 27.43 16.91 6.19
C LYS A 441 27.42 18.14 5.29
N GLU A 442 28.56 18.49 4.70
CA GLU A 442 28.66 19.66 3.81
C GLU A 442 27.83 19.49 2.53
N TRP A 443 27.74 18.26 2.03
CA TRP A 443 26.88 17.96 0.90
C TRP A 443 25.42 17.98 1.32
N ALA A 444 25.08 17.32 2.44
CA ALA A 444 23.73 17.38 3.00
C ALA A 444 23.25 18.82 3.18
N GLU A 445 24.08 19.74 3.68
CA GLU A 445 23.72 21.16 3.84
C GLU A 445 23.37 21.83 2.50
N ARG A 446 24.10 21.55 1.41
CA ARG A 446 23.76 22.08 0.08
C ARG A 446 22.44 21.50 -0.43
N VAL A 447 22.22 20.21 -0.23
CA VAL A 447 20.98 19.53 -0.64
C VAL A 447 19.79 20.06 0.16
N TYR A 448 19.96 20.37 1.45
CA TYR A 448 18.93 21.04 2.27
C TYR A 448 18.53 22.41 1.70
N LYS A 449 19.51 23.24 1.29
CA LYS A 449 19.20 24.54 0.65
C LYS A 449 18.40 24.37 -0.64
N ASN A 450 18.74 23.36 -1.44
CA ASN A 450 17.97 23.03 -2.64
C ASN A 450 16.56 22.52 -2.30
N ALA A 451 16.43 21.69 -1.26
CA ALA A 451 15.14 21.16 -0.80
C ALA A 451 14.24 22.27 -0.26
N GLU A 452 14.79 23.28 0.41
CA GLU A 452 14.06 24.48 0.85
C GLU A 452 13.49 25.26 -0.34
N ILE A 453 14.24 25.40 -1.43
CA ILE A 453 13.76 26.07 -2.66
C ILE A 453 12.59 25.30 -3.30
N LEU A 454 12.62 23.97 -3.25
CA LEU A 454 11.57 23.11 -3.82
C LEU A 454 10.38 22.85 -2.88
N ALA A 455 10.43 23.31 -1.63
CA ALA A 455 9.36 23.12 -0.67
C ALA A 455 8.17 24.04 -0.99
N GLN A 456 6.96 23.47 -1.10
CA GLN A 456 5.78 24.21 -1.56
C GLN A 456 4.79 24.51 -0.44
N ASP A 457 4.47 23.50 0.37
CA ASP A 457 3.38 23.52 1.35
C ASP A 457 3.86 23.38 2.80
N SER A 458 2.92 23.49 3.75
CA SER A 458 3.20 23.38 5.17
C SER A 458 3.92 22.07 5.54
N ASN A 459 3.50 20.96 4.94
CA ASN A 459 4.06 19.65 5.23
C ASN A 459 5.50 19.52 4.73
N ASP A 460 5.81 20.05 3.54
CA ASP A 460 7.17 20.08 2.99
C ASP A 460 8.13 20.79 3.96
N PHE A 461 7.76 21.98 4.44
CA PHE A 461 8.58 22.74 5.39
C PHE A 461 8.68 22.05 6.75
N CYS A 462 7.59 21.43 7.24
CA CYS A 462 7.61 20.62 8.46
C CYS A 462 8.62 19.47 8.35
N CYS A 463 8.51 18.68 7.28
CA CYS A 463 9.37 17.52 7.03
C CYS A 463 10.83 17.90 6.84
N LEU A 464 11.08 18.99 6.11
CA LEU A 464 12.42 19.56 5.92
C LEU A 464 13.02 19.95 7.26
N SER A 465 12.25 20.65 8.09
CA SER A 465 12.66 21.06 9.42
C SER A 465 12.93 19.88 10.36
N ASP A 466 12.08 18.86 10.33
CA ASP A 466 12.24 17.61 11.06
C ASP A 466 13.56 16.94 10.72
N SER A 467 13.79 16.74 9.42
CA SER A 467 15.00 16.13 8.91
C SER A 467 16.25 16.93 9.29
N LEU A 468 16.21 18.26 9.17
CA LEU A 468 17.33 19.14 9.46
C LEU A 468 17.70 19.13 10.94
N TYR A 469 16.69 19.18 11.82
CA TYR A 469 16.87 19.05 13.27
C TYR A 469 17.48 17.68 13.64
N GLN A 470 17.02 16.60 13.00
CA GLN A 470 17.53 15.25 13.28
C GLN A 470 18.98 15.06 12.79
N ASN A 471 19.29 15.50 11.57
CA ASN A 471 20.51 15.13 10.87
C ASN A 471 21.66 16.14 11.05
N LEU A 472 21.39 17.44 10.96
CA LEU A 472 22.42 18.47 11.09
C LEU A 472 22.48 19.11 12.48
N LYS A 473 21.44 18.95 13.31
CA LYS A 473 21.33 19.57 14.64
C LYS A 473 21.37 21.11 14.59
N ASP A 474 21.04 21.70 13.45
CA ASP A 474 20.92 23.16 13.30
C ASP A 474 19.52 23.59 13.73
N GLU A 475 19.38 23.90 15.02
CA GLU A 475 18.10 24.25 15.61
C GLU A 475 17.54 25.58 15.11
N GLU A 476 18.41 26.53 14.76
CA GLU A 476 17.98 27.87 14.35
C GLU A 476 17.36 27.84 12.95
N TRP A 477 17.98 27.13 12.01
CA TRP A 477 17.42 26.94 10.68
C TRP A 477 16.13 26.12 10.74
N ALA A 478 16.10 25.03 11.52
CA ALA A 478 14.88 24.25 11.73
C ALA A 478 13.73 25.11 12.29
N LYS A 479 13.97 25.91 13.34
CA LYS A 479 12.94 26.83 13.86
C LYS A 479 12.45 27.84 12.82
N GLY A 480 13.32 28.31 11.93
CA GLY A 480 12.94 29.15 10.80
C GLY A 480 11.95 28.44 9.86
N LEU A 481 12.25 27.20 9.48
CA LEU A 481 11.41 26.39 8.61
C LEU A 481 10.06 26.04 9.25
N TYR A 482 10.02 25.73 10.56
CA TYR A 482 8.77 25.51 11.28
C TYR A 482 7.84 26.74 11.25
N LYS A 483 8.39 27.96 11.30
CA LYS A 483 7.58 29.17 11.19
C LYS A 483 6.96 29.29 9.80
N ILE A 484 7.76 29.05 8.75
CA ILE A 484 7.26 29.04 7.37
C ILE A 484 6.17 27.98 7.19
N ALA A 485 6.36 26.79 7.75
CA ALA A 485 5.36 25.73 7.74
C ALA A 485 4.05 26.19 8.41
N ALA A 486 4.13 26.76 9.62
CA ALA A 486 2.99 27.27 10.34
C ALA A 486 2.27 28.43 9.64
N ASP A 487 2.98 29.26 8.88
CA ASP A 487 2.40 30.35 8.08
C ASP A 487 1.68 29.83 6.83
N LYS A 488 2.11 28.68 6.30
CA LYS A 488 1.50 28.01 5.15
C LYS A 488 0.33 27.09 5.50
N ALA A 489 0.22 26.67 6.76
CA ALA A 489 -0.85 25.80 7.23
C ALA A 489 -2.22 26.50 7.12
N GLY A 490 -3.17 25.84 6.47
CA GLY A 490 -4.55 26.31 6.30
C GLY A 490 -5.56 25.47 7.07
N GLU A 491 -5.27 24.17 7.24
CA GLU A 491 -6.20 23.15 7.74
C GLU A 491 -5.86 22.69 9.17
N SER A 492 -6.87 22.15 9.87
CA SER A 492 -6.72 21.69 11.26
C SER A 492 -5.61 20.63 11.41
N TYR A 493 -5.59 19.64 10.52
CA TYR A 493 -4.62 18.54 10.58
C TYR A 493 -3.18 19.02 10.38
N GLU A 494 -2.94 20.05 9.55
CA GLU A 494 -1.60 20.60 9.30
C GLU A 494 -1.04 21.24 10.57
N PHE A 495 -1.85 22.04 11.25
CA PHE A 495 -1.47 22.63 12.55
C PHE A 495 -1.25 21.57 13.62
N ARG A 496 -2.13 20.56 13.69
CA ARG A 496 -2.00 19.43 14.63
C ARG A 496 -0.70 18.67 14.38
N TRP A 497 -0.38 18.36 13.13
CA TRP A 497 0.82 17.62 12.79
C TRP A 497 2.09 18.42 13.08
N LEU A 498 2.11 19.72 12.76
CA LEU A 498 3.20 20.61 13.15
C LEU A 498 3.39 20.66 14.67
N ALA A 499 2.30 20.73 15.44
CA ALA A 499 2.34 20.73 16.88
C ALA A 499 2.87 19.39 17.45
N ASN A 500 2.39 18.26 16.92
CA ASN A 500 2.89 16.93 17.26
C ASN A 500 4.40 16.85 17.01
N SER A 501 4.82 17.31 15.83
CA SER A 501 6.22 17.37 15.46
C SER A 501 7.00 18.19 16.50
N LEU A 502 6.61 19.43 16.80
CA LEU A 502 7.30 20.26 17.81
C LEU A 502 7.38 19.61 19.20
N CYS A 503 6.35 18.89 19.63
CA CYS A 503 6.35 18.17 20.91
C CYS A 503 7.45 17.09 21.02
N GLU A 504 7.87 16.50 19.90
CA GLU A 504 8.99 15.54 19.89
C GLU A 504 10.35 16.22 20.24
N LYS A 505 10.44 17.56 20.20
CA LYS A 505 11.66 18.32 20.50
C LYS A 505 11.60 19.02 21.87
N PRO A 506 12.66 18.97 22.69
CA PRO A 506 12.69 19.62 23.99
C PRO A 506 12.51 21.14 23.88
N GLY A 507 11.73 21.72 24.81
CA GLY A 507 11.59 23.18 24.96
C GLY A 507 10.55 23.85 24.05
N ASN A 508 9.87 23.13 23.16
CA ASN A 508 8.90 23.71 22.22
C ASN A 508 7.43 23.56 22.66
N THR A 509 7.17 23.11 23.90
CA THR A 509 5.82 22.82 24.41
C THR A 509 4.86 24.02 24.30
N ASN A 510 5.34 25.24 24.59
CA ASN A 510 4.49 26.44 24.50
C ASN A 510 4.10 26.76 23.06
N TRP A 511 5.02 26.58 22.12
CA TRP A 511 4.73 26.80 20.71
C TRP A 511 3.80 25.73 20.15
N ALA A 512 4.02 24.46 20.52
CA ALA A 512 3.11 23.38 20.16
C ALA A 512 1.68 23.65 20.68
N ARG A 513 1.53 24.17 21.91
CA ARG A 513 0.23 24.62 22.44
C ARG A 513 -0.44 25.67 21.57
N GLU A 514 0.28 26.68 21.10
CA GLU A 514 -0.27 27.69 20.19
C GLU A 514 -0.75 27.08 18.87
N LEU A 515 0.00 26.12 18.31
CA LEU A 515 -0.39 25.44 17.08
C LEU A 515 -1.58 24.50 17.29
N TYR A 516 -1.65 23.75 18.38
CA TYR A 516 -2.86 22.98 18.71
C TYR A 516 -4.08 23.87 18.88
N LYS A 517 -3.91 25.09 19.39
CA LYS A 517 -5.01 26.06 19.46
C LYS A 517 -5.50 26.45 18.07
N LYS A 518 -4.59 26.75 17.14
CA LYS A 518 -4.94 27.00 15.74
C LYS A 518 -5.62 25.78 15.10
N ALA A 519 -5.14 24.57 15.39
CA ALA A 519 -5.77 23.33 14.93
C ALA A 519 -7.21 23.23 15.45
N GLU A 520 -7.43 23.52 16.74
CA GLU A 520 -8.76 23.54 17.36
C GLU A 520 -9.69 24.57 16.73
N ASP A 521 -9.18 25.76 16.43
CA ASP A 521 -9.96 26.86 15.84
C ASP A 521 -10.34 26.56 14.38
N LYS A 522 -9.57 25.71 13.70
CA LYS A 522 -9.79 25.27 12.33
C LYS A 522 -10.59 23.97 12.21
N ALA A 523 -10.66 23.18 13.27
CA ALA A 523 -11.38 21.91 13.26
C ALA A 523 -12.88 22.14 13.08
N ASP A 524 -13.51 21.35 12.23
CA ASP A 524 -14.96 21.37 12.03
C ASP A 524 -15.58 19.96 12.06
N ALA A 525 -14.82 18.93 11.69
CA ALA A 525 -15.30 17.56 11.69
C ALA A 525 -15.10 16.86 13.04
N PHE A 526 -15.99 15.91 13.37
CA PHE A 526 -15.92 15.08 14.59
C PHE A 526 -14.52 14.48 14.81
N TYR A 527 -13.95 13.86 13.78
CA TYR A 527 -12.67 13.17 13.87
C TYR A 527 -11.48 14.11 14.09
N GLU A 528 -11.51 15.32 13.53
CA GLU A 528 -10.47 16.32 13.76
C GLU A 528 -10.39 16.70 15.24
N PHE A 529 -11.54 16.93 15.88
CA PHE A 529 -11.60 17.16 17.33
C PHE A 529 -11.11 15.93 18.11
N CYS A 530 -11.52 14.72 17.74
CA CYS A 530 -11.07 13.50 18.43
C CYS A 530 -9.55 13.32 18.36
N TRP A 531 -8.94 13.43 17.18
CA TRP A 531 -7.49 13.27 17.03
C TRP A 531 -6.70 14.41 17.65
N LEU A 532 -7.23 15.64 17.63
CA LEU A 532 -6.64 16.75 18.34
C LEU A 532 -6.63 16.47 19.84
N ALA A 533 -7.74 16.03 20.41
CA ALA A 533 -7.82 15.68 21.82
C ALA A 533 -6.88 14.51 22.19
N ASP A 534 -6.78 13.48 21.34
CA ASP A 534 -5.80 12.41 21.51
C ASP A 534 -4.36 12.97 21.54
N SER A 535 -4.04 13.87 20.62
CA SER A 535 -2.71 14.51 20.53
C SER A 535 -2.41 15.38 21.76
N LEU A 536 -3.39 16.17 22.25
CA LEU A 536 -3.25 16.97 23.46
C LEU A 536 -2.97 16.08 24.69
N ARG A 537 -3.70 14.98 24.83
CA ARG A 537 -3.50 14.01 25.90
C ARG A 537 -2.14 13.33 25.81
N GLN A 538 -1.76 12.82 24.64
CA GLN A 538 -0.54 12.04 24.45
C GLN A 538 0.72 12.91 24.50
N ASN A 539 0.71 14.06 23.82
CA ASN A 539 1.91 14.87 23.61
C ASN A 539 2.11 15.97 24.66
N LEU A 540 1.03 16.49 25.25
CA LEU A 540 1.11 17.53 26.28
C LEU A 540 0.74 17.03 27.69
N GLY A 541 0.12 15.84 27.80
CA GLY A 541 -0.48 15.39 29.06
C GLY A 541 -1.63 16.26 29.54
N ASP A 542 -2.19 17.12 28.67
CA ASP A 542 -3.22 18.09 29.04
C ASP A 542 -4.61 17.46 28.93
N VAL A 543 -4.92 16.63 29.92
CA VAL A 543 -6.17 15.85 29.98
C VAL A 543 -7.40 16.76 30.03
N GLU A 544 -7.29 17.92 30.70
CA GLU A 544 -8.42 18.84 30.81
C GLU A 544 -8.72 19.50 29.46
N TRP A 545 -7.70 20.01 28.75
CA TRP A 545 -7.94 20.57 27.41
C TRP A 545 -8.42 19.49 26.44
N ALA A 546 -7.82 18.30 26.46
CA ALA A 546 -8.28 17.17 25.64
C ALA A 546 -9.78 16.88 25.88
N ARG A 547 -10.23 16.88 27.14
CA ARG A 547 -11.64 16.69 27.49
C ARG A 547 -12.54 17.78 26.91
N GLN A 548 -12.13 19.05 26.99
CA GLN A 548 -12.90 20.15 26.40
C GLN A 548 -13.01 20.02 24.87
N VAL A 549 -11.94 19.58 24.20
CA VAL A 549 -11.94 19.32 22.76
C VAL A 549 -12.84 18.12 22.42
N TYR A 550 -12.85 17.05 23.23
CA TYR A 550 -13.80 15.93 23.05
C TYR A 550 -15.26 16.36 23.18
N LEU A 551 -15.59 17.26 24.11
CA LEU A 551 -16.96 17.80 24.21
C LEU A 551 -17.37 18.54 22.93
N LYS A 552 -16.43 19.19 22.23
CA LYS A 552 -16.70 19.78 20.92
C LYS A 552 -16.94 18.72 19.84
N ALA A 553 -16.23 17.59 19.92
CA ALA A 553 -16.51 16.42 19.08
C ALA A 553 -17.92 15.88 19.35
N GLU A 554 -18.34 15.75 20.61
CA GLU A 554 -19.68 15.28 20.99
C GLU A 554 -20.81 16.06 20.31
N THR A 555 -20.70 17.39 20.25
CA THR A 555 -21.70 18.23 19.56
C THR A 555 -21.77 18.02 18.04
N ARG A 556 -20.79 17.32 17.47
CA ARG A 556 -20.64 17.01 16.04
C ARG A 556 -20.82 15.52 15.76
N ALA A 557 -21.06 14.70 16.78
CA ALA A 557 -21.40 13.30 16.62
C ALA A 557 -22.73 13.18 15.85
N ARG A 558 -22.72 12.46 14.73
CA ARG A 558 -23.91 12.31 13.86
C ARG A 558 -24.42 10.88 13.80
N ASP A 559 -23.61 9.91 14.18
CA ASP A 559 -24.00 8.50 14.13
C ASP A 559 -23.63 7.72 15.41
N PRO A 560 -24.21 6.52 15.62
CA PRO A 560 -23.97 5.71 16.83
C PRO A 560 -22.50 5.41 17.14
N TYR A 561 -21.60 5.48 16.15
CA TYR A 561 -20.18 5.18 16.32
C TYR A 561 -19.42 6.38 16.86
N ASP A 562 -19.78 7.60 16.47
CA ASP A 562 -19.26 8.81 17.10
C ASP A 562 -19.54 8.77 18.61
N PHE A 563 -20.75 8.36 19.00
CA PHE A 563 -21.13 8.16 20.40
C PHE A 563 -20.38 6.99 21.08
N ASN A 564 -20.12 5.88 20.38
CA ASN A 564 -19.31 4.77 20.93
C ASN A 564 -17.84 5.16 21.11
N ARG A 565 -17.24 5.90 20.18
CA ARG A 565 -15.87 6.41 20.32
C ARG A 565 -15.76 7.35 21.51
N LEU A 566 -16.75 8.22 21.71
CA LEU A 566 -16.84 9.06 22.91
C LEU A 566 -16.99 8.23 24.20
N ALA A 567 -17.63 7.06 24.15
CA ALA A 567 -17.79 6.18 25.31
C ALA A 567 -16.50 5.43 25.71
N LEU A 568 -15.51 5.35 24.81
CA LEU A 568 -14.19 4.74 25.05
C LEU A 568 -13.13 5.74 25.54
N LEU A 569 -13.45 7.04 25.56
CA LEU A 569 -12.54 8.16 25.80
C LEU A 569 -12.92 8.91 27.08
#